data_AF-A0A957KKH5-F1
#
_entry.id   AF-A0A957KKH5-F1
#
_cell.length_a   1.000
_cell.length_b   1.000
_cell.length_c   1.000
_cell.angle_alpha   90.00
_cell.angle_beta   90.00
_cell.angle_gamma   90.00
#
_symmetry.space_group_name_H-M   'P 1'
#
loop_
_entity.id
_entity.type
_entity.pdbx_description
1 polymer ?
#
loop_
_entity_poly.entity_id
_entity_poly.type
_entity_poly.pdbx_seq_one_letter_code
_entity_poly.pdbx_strand_id
1 'polypeptide(L)'
;RLFDPSAHPAVAAAGVSYLRISTVTQPLAAVALVANGAMRGAGDSLPGMLSTMTSRALVAVILSQVLAVWLGMGSIGIWYAIAIGNILDAVIMGFRWRSLAWLKVALHKSQLYRVHLHNLSQKLQEQYLNEVKRPLMAQTGAREWVEPDQVRYTGPDGEIQVLFAGDSYALSEKLNSPPLP
;
A
#
# COMPACT_ATOMS: atom_id res chain seq x y z
N ARG A 1 19.79 40.84 3.65
CA ARG A 1 20.43 39.54 3.99
C ARG A 1 19.30 38.51 4.12
N LEU A 2 19.28 37.47 3.28
CA LEU A 2 18.17 36.51 3.15
C LEU A 2 18.16 35.45 4.28
N PHE A 3 19.33 35.18 4.87
CA PHE A 3 19.50 34.29 6.02
C PHE A 3 20.10 35.07 7.19
N ASP A 4 19.43 35.00 8.35
CA ASP A 4 19.96 35.46 9.63
C ASP A 4 20.35 34.23 10.48
N PRO A 5 21.65 33.91 10.59
CA PRO A 5 22.12 32.72 11.30
C PRO A 5 21.92 32.79 12.82
N SER A 6 21.53 33.95 13.36
CA SER A 6 21.30 34.13 14.80
C SER A 6 19.93 33.64 15.28
N ALA A 7 19.04 33.24 14.36
CA ALA A 7 17.68 32.74 14.60
C ALA A 7 16.98 33.40 15.79
N HIS A 8 16.18 34.44 15.53
CA HIS A 8 15.42 35.16 16.57
C HIS A 8 14.81 34.17 17.60
N PRO A 9 15.00 34.38 18.92
CA PRO A 9 14.68 33.38 19.95
C PRO A 9 13.27 32.78 19.85
N ALA A 10 12.30 33.58 19.41
CA ALA A 10 10.92 33.14 19.16
C ALA A 10 10.81 32.04 18.08
N VAL A 11 11.61 32.11 17.01
CA VAL A 11 11.63 31.11 15.93
C VAL A 11 12.25 29.80 16.45
N ALA A 12 13.34 29.89 17.21
CA ALA A 12 13.97 28.72 17.82
C ALA A 12 13.00 28.02 18.79
N ALA A 13 12.29 28.77 19.65
CA ALA A 13 11.30 28.22 20.57
C ALA A 13 10.12 27.54 19.84
N ALA A 14 9.64 28.14 18.75
CA ALA A 14 8.59 27.54 17.92
C ALA A 14 9.07 26.23 17.25
N GLY A 15 10.30 26.21 16.74
CA GLY A 15 10.91 25.02 16.12
C GLY A 15 11.12 23.88 17.12
N VAL A 16 11.57 24.18 18.34
CA VAL A 16 11.70 23.18 19.41
C VAL A 16 10.33 22.58 19.76
N SER A 17 9.29 23.41 19.85
CA SER A 17 7.92 22.97 20.15
C SER A 17 7.38 22.05 19.06
N TYR A 18 7.61 22.42 17.79
CA TYR A 18 7.28 21.58 16.64
C TYR A 18 7.97 20.22 16.72
N LEU A 19 9.31 20.20 16.89
CA LEU A 19 10.07 18.96 16.91
C LEU A 19 9.62 18.03 18.04
N ARG A 20 9.36 18.56 19.25
CA ARG A 20 8.87 17.76 20.38
C ARG A 20 7.55 17.06 20.07
N ILE A 21 6.61 17.76 19.43
CA ILE A 21 5.28 17.24 19.13
C ILE A 21 5.33 16.30 17.92
N SER A 22 5.92 16.74 16.81
CA SER A 22 5.90 16.00 15.55
C SER A 22 6.75 14.74 15.58
N THR A 23 7.89 14.74 16.29
CA THR A 23 8.77 13.56 16.38
C THR A 23 8.05 12.35 16.95
N VAL A 24 7.11 12.53 17.90
CA VAL A 24 6.32 11.42 18.46
C VAL A 24 5.42 10.77 17.40
N THR A 25 4.88 11.57 16.48
CA THR A 25 3.98 11.07 15.41
C THR A 25 4.71 10.64 14.14
N GLN A 26 5.98 11.00 13.98
CA GLN A 26 6.77 10.75 12.77
C GLN A 26 6.89 9.25 12.43
N PRO A 27 7.13 8.34 13.39
CA PRO A 27 7.18 6.90 13.09
C PRO A 27 5.86 6.36 12.54
N LEU A 28 4.73 6.82 13.07
CA LEU A 28 3.39 6.43 12.60
C LEU A 28 3.18 6.91 11.16
N ALA A 29 3.55 8.16 10.87
CA ALA A 29 3.49 8.71 9.53
C ALA A 29 4.40 7.95 8.54
N ALA A 30 5.57 7.49 8.98
CA ALA A 30 6.46 6.69 8.15
C ALA A 30 5.84 5.33 7.78
N VAL A 31 5.21 4.64 8.73
CA VAL A 31 4.49 3.38 8.46
C VAL A 31 3.33 3.62 7.50
N ALA A 32 2.55 4.69 7.71
CA ALA A 32 1.45 5.06 6.82
C ALA A 32 1.94 5.35 5.39
N LEU A 33 3.07 6.05 5.27
CA LEU A 33 3.70 6.37 3.99
C LEU A 33 4.11 5.11 3.22
N VAL A 34 4.77 4.17 3.88
CA VAL A 34 5.19 2.90 3.26
C VAL A 34 3.98 2.09 2.83
N ALA A 35 2.96 1.93 3.69
CA ALA A 35 1.74 1.21 3.35
C ALA A 35 1.00 1.85 2.17
N ASN A 36 0.84 3.17 2.18
CA ASN A 36 0.23 3.92 1.09
C ASN A 36 1.03 3.79 -0.21
N GLY A 37 2.37 3.88 -0.15
CA GLY A 37 3.24 3.67 -1.30
C GLY A 37 3.08 2.28 -1.93
N ALA A 38 3.04 1.23 -1.09
CA ALA A 38 2.82 -0.14 -1.55
C ALA A 38 1.45 -0.33 -2.20
N MET A 39 0.37 0.17 -1.58
CA MET A 39 -0.99 0.10 -2.14
C MET A 39 -1.09 0.86 -3.47
N ARG A 40 -0.51 2.06 -3.55
CA ARG A 40 -0.45 2.85 -4.78
C ARG A 40 0.33 2.13 -5.89
N GLY A 41 1.44 1.49 -5.55
CA GLY A 41 2.22 0.66 -6.47
C GLY A 41 1.44 -0.54 -7.00
N ALA A 42 0.59 -1.13 -6.16
CA ALA A 42 -0.37 -2.18 -6.55
C ALA A 42 -1.58 -1.65 -7.35
N GLY A 43 -1.67 -0.35 -7.59
CA GLY A 43 -2.72 0.30 -8.34
C GLY A 43 -3.96 0.68 -7.51
N ASP A 44 -3.89 0.58 -6.18
CA ASP A 44 -4.94 0.97 -5.23
C ASP A 44 -4.65 2.35 -4.61
N SER A 45 -5.02 3.41 -5.33
CA SER A 45 -4.67 4.80 -4.97
C SER A 45 -5.77 5.55 -4.22
N LEU A 46 -7.03 5.14 -4.35
CA LEU A 46 -8.17 5.83 -3.74
C LEU A 46 -8.07 5.95 -2.21
N PRO A 47 -7.73 4.89 -1.46
CA PRO A 47 -7.68 4.98 0.00
C PRO A 47 -6.68 6.03 0.48
N GLY A 48 -5.48 6.04 -0.11
CA GLY A 48 -4.42 7.00 0.23
C GLY A 48 -4.82 8.44 -0.09
N MET A 49 -5.53 8.66 -1.20
CA MET A 49 -6.05 9.97 -1.58
C MET A 49 -7.09 10.47 -0.57
N LEU A 50 -8.10 9.65 -0.24
CA LEU A 50 -9.13 10.01 0.74
C LEU A 50 -8.51 10.29 2.11
N SER A 51 -7.58 9.44 2.55
CA SER A 51 -6.88 9.64 3.83
C SER A 51 -6.11 10.96 3.88
N THR A 52 -5.40 11.30 2.80
CA THR A 52 -4.66 12.56 2.69
C THR A 52 -5.60 13.76 2.74
N MET A 53 -6.71 13.72 1.99
CA MET A 53 -7.70 14.79 1.98
C MET A 53 -8.35 14.97 3.36
N THR A 54 -8.83 13.88 3.97
CA THR A 54 -9.48 13.95 5.28
C THR A 54 -8.48 14.37 6.37
N SER A 55 -7.33 13.73 6.46
CA SER A 55 -6.40 13.94 7.57
C SER A 55 -5.63 15.26 7.45
N ARG A 56 -5.13 15.61 6.26
CA ARG A 56 -4.27 16.79 6.06
C ARG A 56 -5.04 18.03 5.65
N ALA A 57 -6.09 17.91 4.84
CA ALA A 57 -6.82 19.07 4.35
C ALA A 57 -8.03 19.42 5.22
N LEU A 58 -8.80 18.44 5.69
CA LEU A 58 -9.97 18.72 6.53
C LEU A 58 -9.58 18.80 8.01
N VAL A 59 -9.10 17.70 8.58
CA VAL A 59 -8.86 17.59 10.02
C VAL A 59 -7.76 18.55 10.46
N ALA A 60 -6.58 18.53 9.85
CA ALA A 60 -5.49 19.41 10.28
C ALA A 60 -5.86 20.91 10.14
N VAL A 61 -6.57 21.32 9.08
CA VAL A 61 -6.98 22.73 8.90
C VAL A 61 -8.03 23.13 9.92
N ILE A 62 -9.12 22.36 10.04
CA ILE A 62 -10.21 22.67 10.98
C ILE A 62 -9.69 22.67 12.42
N LEU A 63 -8.93 21.64 12.81
CA LEU A 63 -8.35 21.59 14.15
C LEU A 63 -7.34 22.71 14.37
N SER A 64 -6.52 23.05 13.38
CA SER A 64 -5.58 24.17 13.54
C SER A 64 -6.33 25.48 13.82
N GLN A 65 -7.44 25.73 13.12
CA GLN A 65 -8.25 26.93 13.35
C GLN A 65 -8.85 26.94 14.76
N VAL A 66 -9.40 25.80 15.20
CA VAL A 66 -10.01 25.67 16.54
C VAL A 66 -8.96 25.78 17.64
N LEU A 67 -7.88 25.01 17.57
CA LEU A 67 -6.85 24.95 18.61
C LEU A 67 -5.98 26.21 18.64
N ALA A 68 -5.56 26.74 17.49
CA ALA A 68 -4.67 27.89 17.45
C ALA A 68 -5.41 29.20 17.73
N VAL A 69 -6.59 29.40 17.12
CA VAL A 69 -7.30 30.69 17.16
C VAL A 69 -8.35 30.70 18.27
N TRP A 70 -9.26 29.73 18.30
CA TRP A 70 -10.40 29.78 19.25
C TRP A 70 -9.99 29.46 20.68
N LEU A 71 -9.08 28.50 20.85
CA LEU A 71 -8.50 28.13 22.15
C LEU A 71 -7.27 28.98 22.53
N GLY A 72 -6.82 29.88 21.65
CA GLY A 72 -5.70 30.78 21.91
C GLY A 72 -4.34 30.08 22.09
N MET A 73 -4.18 28.83 21.67
CA MET A 73 -2.92 28.07 21.85
C MET A 73 -1.82 28.48 20.85
N GLY A 74 -2.13 29.34 19.88
CA GLY A 74 -1.19 29.79 18.87
C GLY A 74 -0.54 28.65 18.08
N SER A 75 0.78 28.70 17.89
CA SER A 75 1.53 27.72 17.10
C SER A 75 1.49 26.30 17.68
N ILE A 76 1.40 26.15 19.00
CA ILE A 76 1.29 24.83 19.65
C ILE A 76 -0.01 24.13 19.23
N GLY A 77 -1.11 24.86 19.11
CA GLY A 77 -2.39 24.33 18.63
C GLY A 77 -2.30 23.77 17.20
N ILE A 78 -1.53 24.43 16.33
CA ILE A 78 -1.27 23.96 14.95
C ILE A 78 -0.50 22.64 14.97
N TRP A 79 0.53 22.52 15.81
CA TRP A 79 1.32 21.29 15.92
C TRP A 79 0.52 20.11 16.43
N TYR A 80 -0.37 20.32 17.41
CA TYR A 80 -1.31 19.29 17.84
C TYR A 80 -2.30 18.89 16.74
N ALA A 81 -2.82 19.84 15.96
CA ALA A 81 -3.69 19.53 14.84
C ALA A 81 -2.99 18.65 13.78
N ILE A 82 -1.73 18.95 13.46
CA ILE A 82 -0.92 18.13 12.54
C ILE A 82 -0.66 16.74 13.13
N ALA A 83 -0.31 16.66 14.42
CA ALA A 83 -0.09 15.39 15.10
C ALA A 83 -1.34 14.50 15.06
N ILE A 84 -2.51 15.06 15.34
CA ILE A 84 -3.79 14.34 15.25
C ILE A 84 -4.06 13.89 13.81
N GLY A 85 -3.80 14.74 12.82
CA GLY A 85 -3.89 14.38 11.41
C GLY A 85 -2.98 13.20 11.04
N ASN A 86 -1.72 13.20 11.49
CA ASN A 86 -0.79 12.09 11.26
C ASN A 86 -1.26 10.78 11.89
N ILE A 87 -1.81 10.84 13.11
CA ILE A 87 -2.37 9.68 13.79
C ILE A 87 -3.57 9.14 13.00
N LEU A 88 -4.48 10.02 12.57
CA LEU A 88 -5.64 9.63 11.79
C LEU A 88 -5.23 8.97 10.45
N ASP A 89 -4.26 9.54 9.74
CA ASP A 89 -3.74 8.99 8.50
C ASP A 89 -3.14 7.59 8.73
N ALA A 90 -2.35 7.42 9.78
CA ALA A 90 -1.78 6.12 10.16
C ALA A 90 -2.85 5.09 10.52
N VAL A 91 -3.94 5.50 11.19
CA VAL A 91 -5.06 4.63 11.52
C VAL A 91 -5.80 4.20 10.25
N ILE A 92 -6.17 5.15 9.37
CA ILE A 92 -6.88 4.84 8.11
C ILE A 92 -6.03 3.93 7.22
N MET A 93 -4.75 4.26 7.02
CA MET A 93 -3.84 3.41 6.23
C MET A 93 -3.60 2.05 6.89
N GLY A 94 -3.47 2.00 8.21
CA GLY A 94 -3.32 0.75 8.96
C GLY A 94 -4.51 -0.18 8.80
N PHE A 95 -5.74 0.35 8.90
CA PHE A 95 -6.95 -0.42 8.64
C PHE A 95 -7.02 -0.90 7.19
N ARG A 96 -6.71 -0.03 6.22
CA ARG A 96 -6.75 -0.39 4.80
C ARG A 96 -5.70 -1.44 4.42
N TRP A 97 -4.53 -1.38 5.05
CA TRP A 97 -3.48 -2.37 4.88
C TRP A 97 -3.92 -3.74 5.42
N ARG A 98 -4.48 -3.76 6.63
CA ARG A 98 -4.97 -4.98 7.29
C ARG A 98 -6.16 -5.63 6.59
N SER A 99 -7.00 -4.87 5.90
CA SER A 99 -8.17 -5.44 5.21
C SER A 99 -7.81 -6.29 3.99
N LEU A 100 -6.55 -6.27 3.54
CA LEU A 100 -6.05 -6.99 2.36
C LEU A 100 -6.81 -6.71 1.05
N ALA A 101 -7.79 -5.79 1.05
CA ALA A 101 -8.57 -5.47 -0.13
C ALA A 101 -7.72 -4.87 -1.26
N TRP A 102 -6.52 -4.38 -0.94
CA TRP A 102 -5.55 -3.89 -1.91
C TRP A 102 -4.97 -5.03 -2.77
N LEU A 103 -4.87 -6.26 -2.23
CA LEU A 103 -4.49 -7.46 -3.00
C LEU A 103 -5.52 -7.78 -4.07
N LYS A 104 -6.82 -7.60 -3.77
CA LYS A 104 -7.88 -7.82 -4.75
C LYS A 104 -7.78 -6.82 -5.89
N VAL A 105 -7.52 -5.54 -5.59
CA VAL A 105 -7.30 -4.50 -6.61
C VAL A 105 -6.07 -4.83 -7.47
N ALA A 106 -4.98 -5.25 -6.83
CA ALA A 106 -3.75 -5.67 -7.52
C ALA A 106 -4.02 -6.84 -8.48
N LEU A 107 -4.76 -7.85 -8.02
CA LEU A 107 -5.11 -9.01 -8.81
C LEU A 107 -5.91 -8.63 -10.06
N HIS A 108 -6.94 -7.80 -9.93
CA HIS A 108 -7.79 -7.39 -11.06
C HIS A 108 -7.02 -6.65 -12.16
N LYS A 109 -5.90 -6.00 -11.79
CA LYS A 109 -5.02 -5.30 -12.74
C LYS A 109 -3.96 -6.22 -13.37
N SER A 110 -3.77 -7.44 -12.86
CA SER A 110 -2.77 -8.38 -13.36
C SER A 110 -3.15 -8.98 -14.72
N GLN A 111 -2.14 -9.35 -15.52
CA GLN A 111 -2.35 -10.06 -16.79
C GLN A 111 -3.05 -11.40 -16.57
N LEU A 112 -2.68 -12.13 -15.52
CA LEU A 112 -3.32 -13.39 -15.13
C LEU A 112 -4.84 -13.24 -14.97
N TYR A 113 -5.30 -12.16 -14.33
CA TYR A 113 -6.73 -11.95 -14.15
C TYR A 113 -7.43 -11.62 -15.47
N ARG A 114 -6.83 -10.72 -16.24
CA ARG A 114 -7.39 -10.24 -17.51
C ARG A 114 -7.49 -11.30 -18.59
N VAL A 115 -6.56 -12.26 -18.63
CA VAL A 115 -6.53 -13.32 -19.64
C VAL A 115 -7.31 -14.55 -19.16
N HIS A 116 -7.09 -14.97 -17.90
CA HIS A 116 -7.53 -16.29 -17.44
C HIS A 116 -8.57 -16.24 -16.31
N LEU A 117 -8.26 -15.58 -15.18
CA LEU A 117 -9.13 -15.69 -13.99
C LEU A 117 -10.54 -15.11 -14.19
N HIS A 118 -10.72 -14.11 -15.06
CA HIS A 118 -12.05 -13.51 -15.28
C HIS A 118 -13.10 -14.50 -15.82
N ASN A 119 -12.65 -15.59 -16.47
CA ASN A 119 -13.51 -16.65 -16.99
C ASN A 119 -13.91 -17.68 -15.91
N LEU A 120 -13.20 -17.70 -14.78
CA LEU A 120 -13.46 -18.63 -13.69
C LEU A 120 -14.50 -18.08 -12.71
N SER A 121 -15.33 -18.98 -12.17
CA SER A 121 -16.21 -18.71 -11.04
C SER A 121 -15.42 -18.29 -9.79
N GLN A 122 -16.00 -17.47 -8.92
CA GLN A 122 -15.31 -16.93 -7.73
C GLN A 122 -14.68 -18.02 -6.86
N LYS A 123 -15.34 -19.17 -6.71
CA LYS A 123 -14.80 -20.31 -5.95
C LYS A 123 -13.51 -20.87 -6.57
N LEU A 124 -13.50 -21.06 -7.89
CA LEU A 124 -12.35 -21.55 -8.64
C LEU A 124 -11.22 -20.52 -8.66
N GLN A 125 -11.52 -19.23 -8.75
CA GLN A 125 -10.52 -18.17 -8.61
C GLN A 125 -9.84 -18.23 -7.25
N GLU A 126 -10.61 -18.31 -6.15
CA GLU A 126 -10.06 -18.38 -4.80
C GLU A 126 -9.24 -19.66 -4.59
N GLN A 127 -9.75 -20.80 -5.07
CA GLN A 127 -9.05 -22.08 -5.02
C GLN A 127 -7.72 -22.00 -5.76
N TYR A 128 -7.71 -21.53 -7.01
CA TYR A 128 -6.50 -21.37 -7.81
C TYR A 128 -5.47 -20.48 -7.13
N LEU A 129 -5.91 -19.34 -6.59
CA LEU A 129 -5.01 -18.41 -5.91
C LEU A 129 -4.38 -19.03 -4.66
N ASN A 130 -5.13 -19.83 -3.92
CA ASN A 130 -4.68 -20.43 -2.67
C ASN A 130 -3.83 -21.68 -2.87
N GLU A 131 -4.22 -22.55 -3.80
CA GLU A 131 -3.62 -23.87 -4.00
C GLU A 131 -2.48 -23.85 -5.02
N VAL A 132 -2.54 -22.96 -6.03
CA VAL A 132 -1.56 -22.92 -7.12
C VAL A 132 -0.67 -21.69 -7.01
N LYS A 133 -1.26 -20.49 -7.10
CA LYS A 133 -0.44 -19.26 -7.23
C LYS A 133 0.36 -18.94 -5.97
N ARG A 134 -0.28 -18.94 -4.79
CA ARG A 134 0.39 -18.55 -3.53
C ARG A 134 1.58 -19.45 -3.18
N PRO A 135 1.49 -20.79 -3.22
CA PRO A 135 2.62 -21.66 -2.92
C PRO A 135 3.77 -21.48 -3.92
N LEU A 136 3.46 -21.39 -5.21
CA LEU A 136 4.48 -21.28 -6.26
C LEU A 136 5.20 -19.92 -6.23
N MET A 137 4.47 -18.83 -6.01
CA MET A 137 5.06 -17.49 -5.92
C MET A 137 5.74 -17.20 -4.58
N ALA A 138 5.55 -18.04 -3.56
CA ALA A 138 6.28 -17.94 -2.31
C ALA A 138 7.71 -18.50 -2.42
N GLN A 139 8.00 -19.31 -3.44
CA GLN A 139 9.33 -19.87 -3.67
C GLN A 139 10.30 -18.79 -4.16
N THR A 140 11.53 -18.81 -3.63
CA THR A 140 12.56 -17.84 -4.03
C THR A 140 13.00 -18.10 -5.48
N GLY A 141 12.95 -17.07 -6.32
CA GLY A 141 13.29 -17.17 -7.74
C GLY A 141 12.13 -17.58 -8.66
N ALA A 142 10.92 -17.72 -8.12
CA ALA A 142 9.77 -18.10 -8.93
C ALA A 142 9.40 -17.02 -9.95
N ARG A 143 9.09 -17.42 -11.19
CA ARG A 143 8.61 -16.53 -12.26
C ARG A 143 7.29 -17.02 -12.84
N GLU A 144 6.37 -16.09 -13.07
CA GLU A 144 5.07 -16.31 -13.72
C GLU A 144 5.12 -15.78 -15.16
N TRP A 145 4.83 -16.63 -16.13
CA TRP A 145 4.66 -16.28 -17.54
C TRP A 145 3.20 -16.51 -17.93
N VAL A 146 2.50 -15.45 -18.33
CA VAL A 146 1.10 -15.52 -18.75
C VAL A 146 1.05 -15.54 -20.28
N GLU A 147 0.65 -16.68 -20.85
CA GLU A 147 0.44 -16.89 -22.28
C GLU A 147 -1.08 -16.92 -22.57
N PRO A 148 -1.51 -16.80 -23.85
CA PRO A 148 -2.94 -16.68 -24.19
C PRO A 148 -3.80 -17.89 -23.77
N ASP A 149 -3.21 -19.07 -23.72
CA ASP A 149 -3.84 -20.38 -23.48
C ASP A 149 -3.38 -21.04 -22.17
N GLN A 150 -2.23 -20.61 -21.63
CA GLN A 150 -1.62 -21.21 -20.45
C GLN A 150 -0.90 -20.21 -19.55
N VAL A 151 -0.61 -20.62 -18.32
CA VAL A 151 0.24 -19.89 -17.37
C VAL A 151 1.35 -20.82 -16.90
N ARG A 152 2.60 -20.39 -17.06
CA ARG A 152 3.76 -21.17 -16.64
C ARG A 152 4.38 -20.57 -15.38
N TYR A 153 4.59 -21.41 -14.38
CA TYR A 153 5.30 -21.10 -13.16
C TYR A 153 6.63 -21.83 -13.19
N THR A 154 7.73 -21.08 -13.19
CA THR A 154 9.08 -21.64 -13.05
C THR A 154 9.55 -21.41 -11.63
N GLY A 155 10.00 -22.46 -10.94
CA GLY A 155 10.55 -22.40 -9.58
C GLY A 155 11.76 -23.33 -9.42
N PRO A 156 12.41 -23.34 -8.25
CA PRO A 156 13.50 -24.27 -7.95
C PRO A 156 13.10 -25.75 -8.05
N ASP A 157 11.82 -26.07 -7.82
CA ASP A 157 11.29 -27.44 -7.83
C ASP A 157 10.87 -27.93 -9.23
N GLY A 158 10.92 -27.07 -10.25
CA GLY A 158 10.55 -27.41 -11.63
C GLY A 158 9.65 -26.37 -12.30
N GLU A 159 9.06 -26.77 -13.43
CA GLU A 159 8.12 -25.95 -14.19
C GLU A 159 6.71 -26.55 -14.13
N ILE A 160 5.76 -25.75 -13.65
CA ILE A 160 4.34 -26.10 -13.59
C ILE A 160 3.59 -25.27 -14.61
N GLN A 161 2.82 -25.94 -15.47
CA GLN A 161 1.99 -25.29 -16.46
C GLN A 161 0.53 -25.43 -16.07
N VAL A 162 -0.22 -24.34 -16.15
CA VAL A 162 -1.66 -24.31 -15.89
C VAL A 162 -2.37 -23.98 -17.18
N LEU A 163 -3.20 -24.90 -17.64
CA LEU A 163 -4.06 -24.73 -18.80
C LEU A 163 -5.43 -24.23 -18.35
N PHE A 164 -5.96 -23.20 -19.00
CA PHE A 164 -7.29 -22.65 -18.70
C PHE A 164 -8.25 -23.00 -19.84
N ALA A 165 -9.41 -23.55 -19.49
CA ALA A 165 -10.44 -23.95 -20.45
C ALA A 165 -11.83 -23.56 -19.92
N GLY A 166 -12.35 -22.42 -20.38
CA GLY A 166 -13.64 -21.89 -19.92
C GLY A 166 -13.65 -21.64 -18.41
N ASP A 167 -14.58 -22.29 -17.70
CA ASP A 167 -14.72 -22.24 -16.23
C ASP A 167 -13.94 -23.39 -15.53
N SER A 168 -12.75 -23.73 -16.02
CA SER A 168 -11.91 -24.77 -15.42
C SER A 168 -10.43 -24.51 -15.68
N TYR A 169 -9.57 -25.09 -14.84
CA TYR A 169 -8.13 -25.11 -15.04
C TYR A 169 -7.57 -26.51 -14.76
N ALA A 170 -6.49 -26.87 -15.45
CA ALA A 170 -5.78 -28.13 -15.26
C ALA A 170 -4.29 -27.88 -15.05
N LEU A 171 -3.72 -28.59 -14.08
CA LEU A 171 -2.29 -28.57 -13.78
C LEU A 171 -1.58 -29.63 -14.64
N SER A 172 -0.57 -29.21 -15.38
CA SER A 172 0.34 -30.08 -16.11
C SER A 172 1.75 -29.85 -15.58
N GLU A 173 2.29 -30.83 -14.86
CA GLU A 173 3.66 -30.80 -14.37
C GLU A 173 4.60 -31.26 -15.49
N LYS A 174 5.48 -30.37 -15.96
CA LYS A 174 6.55 -30.77 -16.87
C LYS A 174 7.77 -31.15 -16.04
N LEU A 175 7.92 -32.44 -15.78
CA LEU A 175 9.17 -32.99 -15.27
C LEU A 175 10.27 -32.75 -16.32
N ASN A 176 11.20 -31.84 -16.01
CA ASN A 176 12.41 -31.51 -16.78
C ASN A 176 12.20 -31.10 -18.26
N SER A 177 12.16 -29.79 -18.51
CA SER A 177 12.60 -29.23 -19.79
C SER A 177 13.81 -28.34 -19.53
N PRO A 178 14.95 -28.50 -20.24
CA PRO A 178 16.13 -27.67 -20.03
C PRO A 178 15.80 -26.21 -20.34
N PRO A 179 16.53 -25.24 -19.73
CA PRO A 179 16.28 -23.82 -19.99
C PRO A 179 16.40 -23.56 -21.50
N LEU A 180 15.38 -22.89 -22.06
CA LEU A 180 15.45 -22.36 -23.43
C LEU A 180 16.65 -21.38 -23.52
N PRO A 181 17.38 -21.40 -24.64
CA PRO A 181 18.65 -20.69 -24.81
C PRO A 181 18.56 -19.17 -24.69
#